data_AF-A0A1V6D328-F1
#
_entry.id   AF-A0A1V6D328-F1
#
_cell.length_a   1.000
_cell.length_b   1.000
_cell.length_c   1.000
_cell.angle_alpha   90.00
_cell.angle_beta   90.00
_cell.angle_gamma   90.00
#
_symmetry.space_group_name_H-M   'P 1'
#
loop_
_entity.id
_entity.type
_entity.pdbx_description
1 polymer ?
#
loop_
_entity_poly.entity_id
_entity_poly.type
_entity_poly.pdbx_seq_one_letter_code
_entity_poly.pdbx_strand_id
1 'polypeptide(L)'
;MGQRLKPLVEVGRAGESDELLANLADRLARHELVKVRLPALPRDQRKELADDLARRTASHLVGTLGRTALLFRSSEDLPSEKRITLE
;
A
#
# COMPACT_ATOMS: atom_id res chain seq x y z
N MET A 1 -2.93 -9.99 24.48
CA MET A 1 -3.70 -10.19 23.23
C MET A 1 -3.10 -9.28 22.16
N GLY A 2 -2.02 -9.75 21.52
CA GLY A 2 -1.27 -8.93 20.56
C GLY A 2 -2.00 -8.89 19.22
N GLN A 3 -2.60 -7.74 18.88
CA GLN A 3 -2.92 -7.49 17.48
C GLN A 3 -1.57 -7.50 16.74
N ARG A 4 -1.30 -8.56 15.96
CA ARG A 4 -0.18 -8.56 15.01
C ARG A 4 -0.38 -7.35 14.10
N LEU A 5 0.30 -6.26 14.41
CA LEU A 5 0.28 -5.04 13.62
C LEU A 5 0.86 -5.41 12.27
N LYS A 6 0.01 -5.46 11.24
CA LYS A 6 0.46 -5.55 9.84
C LYS A 6 1.53 -4.47 9.64
N PRO A 7 2.57 -4.71 8.82
CA PRO A 7 3.62 -3.73 8.60
C PRO A 7 2.96 -2.42 8.19
N LEU A 8 3.26 -1.34 8.92
CA LEU A 8 2.73 -0.02 8.65
C LEU A 8 3.87 0.84 8.11
N VAL A 9 3.72 1.31 6.89
CA VAL A 9 4.54 2.37 6.27
C VAL A 9 3.75 3.67 6.35
N GLU A 10 4.39 4.79 6.62
CA GLU A 10 3.74 6.10 6.63
C GLU A 10 4.38 7.00 5.58
N VAL A 11 3.55 7.57 4.71
CA VAL A 11 3.98 8.56 3.72
C VAL A 11 4.03 9.92 4.40
N GLY A 12 5.24 10.49 4.44
CA GLY A 12 5.49 11.79 5.03
C GLY A 12 4.85 12.95 4.25
N ARG A 13 4.96 14.17 4.79
CA ARG A 13 4.44 15.38 4.16
C ARG A 13 5.13 15.72 2.82
N ALA A 14 6.36 15.25 2.63
CA ALA A 14 7.10 15.41 1.38
C ALA A 14 6.59 14.48 0.26
N GLY A 15 5.63 13.60 0.56
CA GLY A 15 5.12 12.62 -0.39
C GLY A 15 5.96 11.34 -0.41
N GLU A 16 5.87 10.63 -1.51
CA GLU A 16 6.66 9.43 -1.76
C GLU A 16 8.11 9.78 -2.14
N SER A 17 9.06 9.03 -1.61
CA SER A 17 10.49 9.19 -1.87
C SER A 17 11.09 7.83 -2.20
N ASP A 18 12.24 7.79 -2.88
CA ASP A 18 12.87 6.52 -3.26
C ASP A 18 13.19 5.64 -2.05
N GLU A 19 13.59 6.23 -0.93
CA GLU A 19 13.79 5.50 0.34
C GLU A 19 12.49 4.87 0.86
N LEU A 20 11.37 5.60 0.79
CA LEU A 20 10.06 5.09 1.21
C LEU A 20 9.62 3.92 0.32
N LEU A 21 9.85 4.02 -0.99
CA LEU A 21 9.48 2.98 -1.94
C LEU A 21 10.33 1.73 -1.76
N ALA A 22 11.65 1.89 -1.55
CA ALA A 22 12.54 0.78 -1.24
C ALA A 22 12.09 0.07 0.05
N ASN A 23 11.77 0.84 1.10
CA ASN A 23 11.26 0.29 2.35
C ASN A 23 9.92 -0.42 2.18
N LEU A 24 9.00 0.18 1.42
CA LEU A 24 7.68 -0.39 1.14
C LEU A 24 7.79 -1.68 0.32
N ALA A 25 8.65 -1.71 -0.69
CA ALA A 25 8.91 -2.88 -1.51
C ALA A 25 9.52 -4.05 -0.72
N ASP A 26 10.50 -3.79 0.17
CA ASP A 26 11.06 -4.81 1.07
C ASP A 26 9.98 -5.39 2.01
N ARG A 27 9.16 -4.53 2.60
CA ARG A 27 8.06 -4.98 3.48
C ARG A 27 7.02 -5.79 2.72
N LEU A 28 6.66 -5.37 1.51
CA LEU A 28 5.75 -6.11 0.64
C LEU A 28 6.31 -7.48 0.28
N ALA A 29 7.61 -7.60 0.02
CA ALA A 29 8.24 -8.88 -0.26
C ALA A 29 8.24 -9.83 0.95
N ARG A 30 8.31 -9.30 2.18
CA ARG A 30 8.34 -10.12 3.42
C ARG A 30 6.98 -10.50 3.97
N HIS A 31 5.97 -9.66 3.73
CA HIS A 31 4.68 -9.76 4.41
C HIS A 31 3.49 -9.89 3.47
N GLU A 32 3.71 -9.75 2.17
CA GLU A 32 2.74 -9.78 1.06
C GLU A 32 1.66 -8.69 1.15
N LEU A 33 1.20 -8.30 2.34
CA LEU A 33 0.20 -7.28 2.60
C LEU A 33 0.74 -6.24 3.59
N VAL A 34 0.84 -4.99 3.13
CA VAL A 34 1.35 -3.86 3.91
C VAL A 34 0.27 -2.79 4.03
N LYS A 35 0.12 -2.23 5.24
CA LYS A 35 -0.68 -1.03 5.48
C LYS A 35 0.20 0.19 5.18
N VAL A 36 -0.32 1.12 4.40
CA VAL A 36 0.36 2.38 4.12
C VAL A 36 -0.50 3.54 4.58
N ARG A 37 -0.04 4.30 5.57
CA ARG A 37 -0.72 5.51 6.01
C ARG A 37 -0.38 6.66 5.07
N LEU A 38 -1.41 7.29 4.54
CA LEU A 38 -1.32 8.40 3.60
C LEU A 38 -1.42 9.75 4.34
N PRO A 39 -0.83 10.81 3.76
CA PRO A 39 -0.98 12.17 4.24
C PRO A 39 -2.44 12.65 4.24
N ALA A 40 -2.66 13.82 4.81
CA ALA A 40 -3.98 14.42 5.01
C ALA A 40 -4.51 15.01 3.69
N LEU A 41 -4.67 14.17 2.68
CA LEU A 41 -5.09 14.59 1.33
C LEU A 41 -6.59 14.33 1.11
N PRO A 42 -7.22 15.05 0.16
CA PRO A 42 -8.54 14.72 -0.37
C PRO A 42 -8.64 13.26 -0.82
N ARG A 43 -9.86 12.71 -0.84
CA ARG A 43 -10.10 11.29 -1.14
C ARG A 43 -9.50 10.87 -2.49
N ASP A 44 -9.71 11.65 -3.54
CA ASP A 44 -9.19 11.36 -4.88
C ASP A 44 -7.67 11.37 -4.94
N GLN A 45 -7.02 12.36 -4.32
CA GLN A 45 -5.56 12.43 -4.24
C GLN A 45 -4.96 11.27 -3.43
N ARG A 46 -5.63 10.82 -2.36
CA ARG A 46 -5.20 9.62 -1.62
C ARG A 46 -5.29 8.37 -2.48
N LYS A 47 -6.33 8.26 -3.30
CA LYS A 47 -6.49 7.13 -4.22
C LYS A 47 -5.40 7.14 -5.29
N GLU A 48 -5.13 8.31 -5.88
CA GLU A 48 -4.07 8.49 -6.88
C GLU A 48 -2.70 8.14 -6.31
N LEU A 49 -2.35 8.66 -5.13
CA LEU A 49 -1.11 8.34 -4.43
C LEU A 49 -1.00 6.84 -4.10
N ALA A 50 -2.09 6.23 -3.63
CA ALA A 50 -2.08 4.81 -3.33
C ALA A 50 -1.91 3.94 -4.59
N ASP A 51 -2.49 4.37 -5.71
CA ASP A 51 -2.32 3.70 -7.00
C ASP A 51 -0.89 3.86 -7.53
N ASP A 52 -0.29 5.04 -7.37
CA ASP A 52 1.10 5.30 -7.75
C ASP A 52 2.09 4.45 -6.96
N LEU A 53 1.94 4.43 -5.63
CA LEU A 53 2.71 3.55 -4.76
C LEU A 53 2.57 2.08 -5.19
N ALA A 54 1.34 1.64 -5.49
CA ALA A 54 1.08 0.28 -5.92
C ALA A 54 1.87 -0.06 -7.19
N ARG A 55 1.80 0.80 -8.22
CA ARG A 55 2.54 0.65 -9.49
C ARG A 55 4.05 0.62 -9.25
N ARG A 56 4.59 1.58 -8.50
CA ARG A 56 6.03 1.73 -8.27
C ARG A 56 6.64 0.60 -7.45
N THR A 57 5.85 -0.06 -6.60
CA THR A 57 6.31 -1.22 -5.82
C THR A 57 5.88 -2.57 -6.40
N ALA A 58 5.41 -2.60 -7.65
CA ALA A 58 4.92 -3.80 -8.33
C ALA A 58 3.91 -4.58 -7.48
N SER A 59 2.90 -3.86 -6.97
CA SER A 59 1.90 -4.36 -6.05
C SER A 59 0.50 -3.88 -6.45
N HIS A 60 -0.51 -4.33 -5.73
CA HIS A 60 -1.91 -4.07 -5.98
C HIS A 60 -2.53 -3.29 -4.83
N LEU A 61 -3.27 -2.23 -5.14
CA LEU A 61 -4.13 -1.54 -4.18
C LEU A 61 -5.37 -2.39 -3.90
N VAL A 62 -5.42 -3.00 -2.73
CA VAL A 62 -6.58 -3.78 -2.24
C VAL A 62 -7.73 -2.85 -1.86
N GLY A 63 -7.41 -1.68 -1.32
CA GLY A 63 -8.40 -0.67 -0.95
C GLY A 63 -7.86 0.35 0.03
N THR A 64 -8.71 1.31 0.38
CA THR A 64 -8.38 2.39 1.32
C THR A 64 -9.38 2.45 2.47
N LEU A 65 -8.89 2.42 3.71
CA LEU A 65 -9.65 2.70 4.92
C LEU A 65 -9.22 4.05 5.50
N GLY A 66 -10.04 5.07 5.31
CA GLY A 66 -9.75 6.42 5.79
C GLY A 66 -8.44 6.97 5.21
N ARG A 67 -7.40 7.06 6.04
CA ARG A 67 -6.05 7.52 5.66
C ARG A 67 -5.06 6.38 5.48
N THR A 68 -5.53 5.15 5.31
CA THR A 68 -4.68 3.97 5.17
C THR A 68 -5.01 3.25 3.87
N ALA A 69 -4.03 3.05 3.00
CA ALA A 69 -4.08 2.15 1.88
C ALA A 69 -3.63 0.74 2.29
N LEU A 70 -4.19 -0.28 1.66
CA LEU A 70 -3.75 -1.66 1.76
C LEU A 70 -3.10 -2.04 0.43
N LEU A 71 -1.80 -2.30 0.46
CA LEU A 71 -1.05 -2.74 -0.70
C LEU A 71 -0.69 -4.21 -0.56
N PHE A 72 -0.91 -4.97 -1.62
CA PHE A 72 -0.66 -6.40 -1.68
C PHE A 72 0.27 -6.75 -2.84
N ARG A 73 1.31 -7.52 -2.59
CA ARG A 73 2.21 -8.07 -3.61
C ARG A 73 2.26 -9.58 -3.45
N SER A 74 1.78 -10.30 -4.45
CA SER A 74 1.95 -11.76 -4.52
C SER A 74 3.44 -12.09 -4.68
N SER A 75 3.93 -13.09 -3.96
CA SER A 75 5.23 -13.70 -4.26
C SER A 75 5.09 -14.63 -5.46
N GLU A 76 5.30 -14.11 -6.69
CA GLU A 76 5.46 -14.81 -7.99
C GLU A 76 4.46 -15.93 -8.40
N ASP A 77 3.48 -16.31 -7.57
CA ASP A 77 2.68 -17.53 -7.75
C ASP A 77 1.15 -17.29 -7.87
N LEU A 78 0.68 -16.06 -8.09
CA LEU A 78 -0.76 -15.81 -8.23
C LEU A 78 -1.07 -14.76 -9.31
N PRO A 79 -1.88 -15.08 -10.34
CA PRO A 79 -2.22 -14.15 -11.41
C PRO A 79 -3.06 -12.97 -10.91
N SER A 80 -2.69 -11.78 -11.37
CA SER A 80 -3.24 -10.46 -11.03
C SER A 80 -4.67 -10.26 -11.53
N GLU A 81 -5.65 -10.95 -10.96
CA GLU A 81 -7.06 -10.64 -11.18
C GLU A 81 -7.83 -10.83 -9.89
N LYS A 82 -7.88 -9.80 -9.04
CA LYS A 82 -9.10 -9.40 -8.31
C LYS A 82 -9.07 -7.90 -8.04
N ARG A 83 -9.70 -7.14 -8.94
CA ARG A 83 -10.35 -5.87 -8.58
C ARG A 83 -11.35 -6.23 -7.48
N ILE A 84 -10.96 -6.08 -6.22
CA ILE A 84 -11.89 -6.18 -5.10
C ILE A 84 -12.72 -4.89 -5.14
N THR A 85 -13.73 -4.87 -6.00
CA THR A 85 -14.82 -3.90 -5.91
C THR A 85 -15.60 -4.28 -4.66
N LEU A 86 -15.37 -3.56 -3.56
CA LEU A 86 -16.30 -3.56 -2.44
C LEU A 86 -17.43 -2.62 -2.83
N GLU A 87 -18.56 -3.20 -3.23
CA GLU A 87 -19.86 -2.53 -3.31
C GLU A 87 -20.38 -2.19 -1.91
#